data_AF-A0A7V9DQ72-F1
#
_entry.id   AF-A0A7V9DQ72-F1
#
_cell.length_a   1.000
_cell.length_b   1.000
_cell.length_c   1.000
_cell.angle_alpha   90.00
_cell.angle_beta   90.00
_cell.angle_gamma   90.00
#
_symmetry.space_group_name_H-M   'P 1'
#
loop_
_entity.id
_entity.type
_entity.pdbx_description
1 polymer ?
#
loop_
_entity_poly.entity_id
_entity_poly.type
_entity_poly.pdbx_seq_one_letter_code
_entity_poly.pdbx_strand_id
1 'polypeptide(L)' 'WDQDETAVVERYDEQDPATVATELTEAAERIAASFAAVGAEQWSRRGRRSDGASFTVASLGRYFIHDPIHHLTDVGGA' A
#
# COMPACT_ATOMS: atom_id res chain seq x y z
N TRP A 1 5.78 -0.30 -14.16
CA TRP A 1 4.75 -1.24 -13.69
C TRP A 1 3.43 -0.62 -14.01
N ASP A 2 2.53 -1.39 -14.61
CA ASP A 2 1.18 -0.96 -15.00
C ASP A 2 0.19 -1.76 -14.16
N GLN A 3 -0.62 -1.05 -13.36
CA GLN A 3 -1.53 -1.66 -12.40
C GLN A 3 -2.74 -2.32 -13.08
N ASP A 4 -3.21 -1.72 -14.17
CA ASP A 4 -4.40 -2.18 -14.88
C ASP A 4 -4.04 -3.43 -15.68
N GLU A 5 -2.86 -3.43 -16.33
CA GLU A 5 -2.31 -4.62 -16.98
C GLU A 5 -2.12 -5.76 -15.98
N THR A 6 -1.57 -5.47 -14.80
CA THR A 6 -1.34 -6.50 -13.76
C THR A 6 -2.65 -7.10 -13.26
N ALA A 7 -3.67 -6.27 -12.98
CA ALA A 7 -4.97 -6.75 -12.51
C ALA A 7 -5.64 -7.71 -13.50
N VAL A 8 -5.51 -7.44 -14.81
CA VAL A 8 -6.02 -8.32 -15.87
C VAL A 8 -5.18 -9.60 -15.97
N VAL A 9 -3.86 -9.49 -16.02
CA VAL A 9 -2.96 -10.65 -16.17
C VAL A 9 -3.07 -11.60 -14.98
N GLU A 10 -3.18 -11.07 -13.76
CA GLU A 10 -3.31 -11.84 -12.53
C GLU A 10 -4.78 -12.17 -12.18
N ARG A 11 -5.74 -11.74 -13.01
CA ARG A 11 -7.18 -12.05 -12.91
C ARG A 11 -7.74 -11.75 -11.52
N TYR A 12 -7.52 -10.53 -11.05
CA TYR A 12 -7.95 -10.09 -9.72
C TYR A 12 -9.46 -10.28 -9.49
N ASP A 13 -10.27 -10.18 -10.54
CA ASP A 13 -11.71 -10.39 -10.51
C ASP A 13 -12.12 -11.86 -10.30
N GLU A 14 -11.23 -12.81 -10.57
CA GLU A 14 -11.46 -14.25 -10.37
C GLU A 14 -10.89 -14.77 -9.03
N GLN A 15 -10.18 -13.94 -8.27
CA GLN A 15 -9.56 -14.36 -7.02
C GLN A 15 -10.61 -14.63 -5.93
N ASP A 16 -10.34 -15.60 -5.05
CA ASP A 16 -11.21 -15.90 -3.92
C ASP A 16 -11.15 -14.76 -2.87
N PRO A 17 -12.28 -14.07 -2.60
CA PRO A 17 -12.30 -12.95 -1.66
C PRO A 17 -11.84 -13.30 -0.25
N ALA A 18 -12.05 -14.54 0.23
CA ALA A 18 -11.63 -14.94 1.56
C ALA A 18 -10.10 -15.05 1.68
N THR A 19 -9.48 -15.56 0.61
CA THR A 19 -8.02 -15.61 0.48
C THR A 19 -7.45 -14.18 0.40
N VAL A 20 -7.99 -13.33 -0.47
CA VAL A 20 -7.54 -11.93 -0.62
C VAL A 20 -7.66 -11.13 0.69
N ALA A 21 -8.76 -11.30 1.44
CA ALA A 21 -8.93 -10.62 2.72
C ALA A 21 -7.87 -11.02 3.75
N THR A 22 -7.49 -12.30 3.78
CA THR A 22 -6.42 -12.81 4.65
C THR A 22 -5.09 -12.19 4.25
N GLU A 23 -4.74 -12.23 2.97
CA GLU A 23 -3.47 -11.69 2.45
C GLU A 23 -3.34 -10.18 2.68
N LEU A 24 -4.42 -9.42 2.47
CA LEU A 24 -4.45 -7.97 2.76
C LEU A 24 -4.24 -7.68 4.25
N THR A 25 -4.84 -8.48 5.13
CA THR A 25 -4.68 -8.33 6.58
C THR A 25 -3.23 -8.58 7.00
N GLU A 26 -2.63 -9.67 6.54
CA GLU A 26 -1.23 -9.97 6.84
C GLU A 26 -0.27 -8.92 6.25
N ALA A 27 -0.55 -8.42 5.05
CA ALA A 27 0.23 -7.34 4.44
C ALA A 27 0.13 -6.04 5.26
N ALA A 28 -1.07 -5.71 5.76
CA ALA A 28 -1.31 -4.57 6.62
C ALA A 28 -0.53 -4.67 7.94
N GLU A 29 -0.47 -5.86 8.55
CA GLU A 29 0.34 -6.09 9.75
C GLU A 29 1.84 -5.92 9.48
N ARG A 30 2.35 -6.47 8.38
CA ARG A 30 3.77 -6.35 7.99
C ARG A 30 4.16 -4.89 7.74
N ILE A 31 3.32 -4.12 7.04
CA ILE A 31 3.64 -2.72 6.76
C ILE A 31 3.50 -1.86 8.03
N ALA A 32 2.52 -2.14 8.89
CA ALA A 32 2.37 -1.46 10.18
C ALA A 32 3.60 -1.69 11.08
N ALA A 33 4.07 -2.93 11.17
CA ALA A 33 5.29 -3.27 11.90
C ALA A 33 6.52 -2.54 11.33
N SER A 34 6.61 -2.43 9.99
CA SER A 34 7.70 -1.71 9.32
C SER A 34 7.70 -0.22 9.67
N PHE A 35 6.53 0.44 9.68
CA PHE A 35 6.44 1.85 10.10
C PHE A 35 6.67 2.05 11.60
N ALA A 36 6.22 1.11 12.44
CA ALA A 36 6.46 1.17 13.89
C ALA A 36 7.95 1.08 14.25
N ALA A 37 8.76 0.42 13.43
CA ALA A 37 10.21 0.33 13.61
C ALA A 37 10.97 1.59 13.18
N VAL A 38 10.32 2.59 12.57
CA VAL A 38 10.96 3.83 12.12
C VAL A 38 11.24 4.75 13.30
N GLY A 39 12.53 4.98 13.58
CA GLY A 39 12.99 5.93 14.60
C GLY A 39 12.58 7.37 14.29
N ALA A 40 12.42 8.20 15.32
CA ALA A 40 11.94 9.58 15.20
C ALA A 40 12.74 10.41 14.18
N GLU A 41 14.06 10.26 14.18
CA GLU A 41 14.99 10.94 13.27
C GLU A 41 14.89 10.44 11.82
N GLN A 42 14.45 9.20 11.64
CA GLN A 42 14.41 8.52 10.33
C GLN A 42 13.24 8.97 9.46
N TRP A 43 12.19 9.56 10.06
CA TRP A 43 11.01 10.03 9.34
C TRP A 43 11.32 11.07 8.25
N SER A 44 12.41 11.83 8.43
CA SER A 44 12.89 12.84 7.48
C SER A 44 13.76 12.28 6.34
N ARG A 45 14.19 11.01 6.42
CA ARG A 45 15.05 10.38 5.41
C ARG A 45 14.35 10.35 4.07
N ARG A 46 15.08 10.75 3.02
CA ARG A 46 14.55 10.79 1.65
C ARG A 46 14.82 9.48 0.91
N GLY A 47 13.86 9.08 0.08
CA GLY A 47 13.97 7.97 -0.85
C GLY A 47 13.39 8.34 -2.21
N ARG A 48 13.79 7.59 -3.24
CA ARG A 48 13.28 7.73 -4.60
C ARG A 48 12.61 6.41 -5.00
N ARG A 49 11.33 6.49 -5.38
CA ARG A 49 10.59 5.34 -5.93
C ARG A 49 11.05 5.11 -7.38
N SER A 50 10.90 3.88 -7.86
CA SER A 50 11.40 3.46 -9.18
C SER A 50 10.81 4.25 -10.36
N ASP A 51 9.64 4.87 -10.18
CA ASP A 51 9.00 5.79 -11.14
C ASP A 51 9.56 7.22 -11.12
N GLY A 52 10.55 7.48 -10.26
CA GLY A 52 11.21 8.78 -10.13
C GLY A 52 10.63 9.70 -9.07
N ALA A 53 9.50 9.35 -8.45
CA ALA A 53 8.91 10.15 -7.38
C ALA A 53 9.81 10.18 -6.15
N SER A 54 9.88 11.33 -5.49
CA SER A 54 10.72 11.55 -4.30
C SER A 54 9.86 11.73 -3.06
N PHE A 55 10.19 11.03 -1.99
CA PHE A 55 9.46 11.07 -0.72
C PHE A 55 10.42 11.19 0.46
N THR A 56 9.93 11.68 1.59
CA THR A 56 10.47 11.29 2.90
C THR A 56 9.74 10.05 3.38
N VAL A 57 10.25 9.35 4.40
CA VAL A 57 9.49 8.24 5.02
C VAL A 57 8.12 8.71 5.49
N ALA A 58 8.03 9.93 6.05
CA ALA A 58 6.76 10.52 6.48
C ALA A 58 5.78 10.77 5.34
N SER A 59 6.23 11.37 4.23
CA SER A 59 5.32 11.63 3.09
C SER A 59 4.95 10.33 2.36
N LEU A 60 5.85 9.34 2.32
CA LEU A 60 5.54 8.01 1.79
C LEU A 60 4.47 7.31 2.65
N GLY A 61 4.57 7.37 3.98
CA GLY A 61 3.56 6.77 4.87
C GLY A 61 2.18 7.41 4.71
N ARG A 62 2.12 8.74 4.56
CA ARG A 62 0.85 9.45 4.31
C ARG A 62 0.29 9.15 2.92
N TYR A 63 1.14 9.05 1.91
CA TYR A 63 0.73 8.62 0.57
C TYR A 63 0.21 7.18 0.60
N PHE A 64 0.92 6.28 1.28
CA PHE A 64 0.54 4.87 1.38
C PHE A 64 -0.83 4.68 2.02
N ILE A 65 -1.13 5.34 3.13
CA ILE A 65 -2.44 5.16 3.82
C ILE A 65 -3.61 5.80 3.08
N HIS A 66 -3.33 6.78 2.20
CA HIS A 66 -4.36 7.40 1.37
C HIS A 66 -5.00 6.37 0.41
N ASP A 67 -4.19 5.54 -0.24
CA ASP A 67 -4.65 4.59 -1.27
C ASP A 67 -5.70 3.59 -0.74
N PRO A 68 -5.48 2.83 0.37
CA PRO A 68 -6.49 1.91 0.88
C PRO A 68 -7.74 2.61 1.42
N ILE A 69 -7.63 3.83 1.96
CA ILE A 69 -8.80 4.62 2.39
C ILE A 69 -9.64 5.04 1.18
N HIS A 70 -8.98 5.53 0.12
CA HIS A 70 -9.63 5.90 -1.13
C HIS A 70 -10.32 4.67 -1.74
N HIS A 71 -9.62 3.55 -1.86
CA HIS A 71 -10.15 2.34 -2.48
C HIS A 71 -11.25 1.66 -1.66
N LEU A 72 -11.20 1.72 -0.33
CA LEU A 72 -12.31 1.29 0.51
C LEU A 72 -13.59 2.07 0.16
N THR A 73 -13.45 3.38 -0.08
CA THR A 73 -14.56 4.23 -0.51
C THR A 73 -15.02 3.88 -1.92
N ASP A 74 -14.10 3.62 -2.86
CA ASP A 74 -14.41 3.27 -4.26
C ASP A 74 -15.32 2.02 -4.36
N VAL A 75 -15.12 1.05 -3.46
CA VAL A 75 -15.94 -0.18 -3.41
C VAL A 75 -17.17 -0.06 -2.51
N GLY A 76 -17.47 1.13 -2.00
CA GLY A 76 -18.64 1.38 -1.15
C GLY A 76 -18.51 0.86 0.28
N GLY A 77 -17.30 0.64 0.77
CA GLY A 77 -17.03 0.36 2.19
C GLY A 77 -17.22 1.60 3.07
N ALA A 78 -17.49 1.37 4.35
CA ALA A 78 -17.68 2.41 5.39
C ALA A 78 -16.85 2.11 6.63
#